data_AF-A0A0T5ZKS2-F1
#
_entry.id   AF-A0A0T5ZKS2-F1
#
_cell.length_a   1.000
_cell.length_b   1.000
_cell.length_c   1.000
_cell.angle_alpha   90.00
_cell.angle_beta   90.00
_cell.angle_gamma   90.00
#
_symmetry.space_group_name_H-M   'P 1'
#
loop_
_entity.id
_entity.type
_entity.pdbx_description
1 polymer ?
#
loop_
_entity_poly.entity_id
_entity_poly.type
_entity_poly.pdbx_seq_one_letter_code
_entity_poly.pdbx_strand_id
1 'polypeptide(L)'
;MAPPSRPADPRETETIRRIVARLEALPPDQAAIVGGFAYVLGRTAYADLHVSDDETAEMERILREWSGLDEALAVLVVEIAHRQAALEGATEDFLVTRRFREISTPEQREQLLHCMFAVATANGDTISAEENATIRQVADELGFTLAELNVVRRRYADRLSALQRGG
;
A
#
# COMPACT_ATOMS: atom_id res chain seq x y z
N MET A 1 41.03 -3.31 2.52
CA MET A 1 41.14 -1.84 2.34
C MET A 1 39.75 -1.38 1.93
N ALA A 2 39.01 -0.73 2.84
CA ALA A 2 37.69 -0.19 2.51
C ALA A 2 37.85 0.92 1.45
N PRO A 3 36.95 1.04 0.47
CA PRO A 3 37.01 2.13 -0.49
C PRO A 3 36.93 3.48 0.25
N PRO A 4 37.62 4.53 -0.23
CA PRO A 4 37.54 5.85 0.40
C PRO A 4 36.09 6.35 0.35
N SER A 5 35.56 6.71 1.51
CA SER A 5 34.24 7.35 1.64
C SER A 5 34.21 8.57 0.73
N ARG A 6 33.32 8.55 -0.27
CA ARG A 6 33.12 9.71 -1.14
C ARG A 6 32.73 10.90 -0.25
N PRO A 7 33.37 12.09 -0.36
CA PRO A 7 32.94 13.24 0.40
C PRO A 7 31.46 13.52 0.09
N ALA A 8 30.63 13.60 1.12
CA ALA A 8 29.19 13.79 0.98
C ALA A 8 28.91 15.06 0.16
N ASP A 9 28.08 14.96 -0.88
CA ASP A 9 27.68 16.11 -1.67
C ASP A 9 26.88 17.06 -0.76
N PRO A 10 27.21 18.36 -0.66
CA PRO A 10 26.41 19.33 0.08
C PRO A 10 24.91 19.30 -0.28
N ARG A 11 24.57 18.94 -1.54
CA ARG A 11 23.19 18.77 -2.01
C ARG A 11 22.53 17.48 -1.51
N GLU A 12 23.31 16.42 -1.31
CA GLU A 12 22.86 15.16 -0.70
C GLU A 12 22.49 15.41 0.77
N THR A 13 23.32 16.17 1.49
CA THR A 13 23.03 16.56 2.87
C THR A 13 21.77 17.43 2.97
N GLU A 14 21.57 18.35 2.02
CA GLU A 14 20.35 19.16 1.97
C GLU A 14 19.10 18.32 1.66
N THR A 15 19.22 17.37 0.74
CA THR A 15 18.13 16.45 0.41
C THR A 15 17.73 15.60 1.62
N ILE A 16 18.71 15.04 2.33
CA ILE A 16 18.50 14.26 3.56
C ILE A 16 17.81 15.12 4.64
N ARG A 17 18.31 16.33 4.92
CA ARG A 17 17.69 17.24 5.90
C ARG A 17 16.23 17.53 5.58
N ARG A 18 15.92 17.72 4.30
CA ARG A 18 14.56 18.02 3.82
C ARG A 18 13.63 16.82 3.96
N ILE A 19 14.13 15.58 3.80
CA ILE A 19 13.35 14.35 4.02
C ILE A 19 13.07 14.18 5.52
N VAL A 20 14.10 14.31 6.37
CA VAL A 20 13.95 14.22 7.83
C VAL A 20 12.94 15.23 8.36
N ALA A 21 13.03 16.49 7.92
CA ALA A 21 12.09 17.54 8.33
C ALA A 21 10.63 17.23 7.96
N ARG A 22 10.39 16.53 6.83
CA ARG A 22 9.04 16.11 6.41
C ARG A 22 8.52 14.93 7.22
N LEU A 23 9.39 13.97 7.54
CA LEU A 23 9.05 12.85 8.41
C LEU A 23 8.67 13.34 9.81
N GLU A 24 9.42 14.30 10.36
CA GLU A 24 9.14 14.92 11.66
C GLU A 24 7.88 15.79 11.66
N ALA A 25 7.47 16.31 10.49
CA ALA A 25 6.30 17.16 10.37
C ALA A 25 4.97 16.38 10.34
N LEU A 26 5.00 15.05 10.16
CA LEU A 26 3.77 14.24 10.11
C LEU A 26 3.24 14.00 11.53
N PRO A 27 2.03 14.45 11.88
CA PRO A 27 1.43 14.18 13.18
C PRO A 27 1.39 12.66 13.46
N PRO A 28 1.68 12.19 14.69
CA PRO A 28 1.79 10.75 14.99
C PRO A 28 0.56 9.93 14.60
N ASP A 29 -0.64 10.47 14.81
CA ASP A 29 -1.89 9.80 14.44
C ASP A 29 -2.05 9.67 12.92
N GLN A 30 -1.67 10.71 12.17
CA GLN A 30 -1.65 10.67 10.71
C GLN A 30 -0.61 9.67 10.21
N ALA A 31 0.59 9.68 10.80
CA ALA A 31 1.64 8.74 10.47
C ALA A 31 1.21 7.28 10.68
N ALA A 32 0.52 6.99 11.79
CA ALA A 32 0.01 5.65 12.08
C ALA A 32 -1.05 5.19 11.07
N ILE A 33 -1.99 6.08 10.72
CA ILE A 33 -3.03 5.81 9.71
C ILE A 33 -2.40 5.55 8.34
N VAL A 34 -1.47 6.40 7.91
CA VAL A 34 -0.80 6.26 6.60
C VAL A 34 0.10 5.04 6.54
N GLY A 35 0.88 4.78 7.60
CA GLY A 35 1.74 3.61 7.69
C GLY A 35 0.93 2.30 7.67
N GLY A 36 -0.17 2.23 8.43
CA GLY A 36 -1.06 1.07 8.41
C GLY A 36 -1.72 0.86 7.05
N PHE A 37 -2.18 1.93 6.40
CA PHE A 37 -2.76 1.87 5.06
C PHE A 37 -1.74 1.33 4.04
N ALA A 38 -0.53 1.89 4.02
CA ALA A 38 0.53 1.49 3.12
C ALA A 38 0.98 0.05 3.34
N TYR A 39 1.11 -0.38 4.60
CA TYR A 39 1.45 -1.75 4.96
C TYR A 39 0.43 -2.75 4.38
N VAL A 40 -0.87 -2.48 4.55
CA VAL A 40 -1.92 -3.38 4.04
C VAL A 40 -1.94 -3.44 2.50
N LEU A 41 -1.62 -2.33 1.82
CA LEU A 41 -1.43 -2.36 0.37
C LEU A 41 -0.22 -3.21 -0.02
N GLY A 42 0.93 -3.03 0.66
CA GLY A 42 2.14 -3.82 0.38
C GLY A 42 1.92 -5.32 0.62
N ARG A 43 1.23 -5.70 1.70
CA ARG A 43 0.81 -7.07 1.98
C ARG A 43 -0.07 -7.66 0.86
N THR A 44 -0.97 -6.84 0.30
CA THR A 44 -1.84 -7.27 -0.80
C THR A 44 -1.05 -7.47 -2.07
N ALA A 45 -0.22 -6.50 -2.45
CA ALA A 45 0.61 -6.56 -3.64
C ALA A 45 1.57 -7.75 -3.59
N TYR A 46 2.24 -7.97 -2.46
CA TYR A 46 3.22 -9.04 -2.28
C TYR A 46 2.60 -10.43 -2.03
N ALA A 47 1.28 -10.60 -2.18
CA ALA A 47 0.59 -11.84 -1.82
C ALA A 47 1.11 -13.06 -2.59
N ASP A 48 1.57 -12.87 -3.83
CA ASP A 48 2.15 -13.90 -4.68
C ASP A 48 3.70 -13.93 -4.64
N LEU A 49 4.30 -13.23 -3.67
CA LEU A 49 5.74 -13.04 -3.47
C LEU A 49 6.43 -12.19 -4.55
N HIS A 50 5.67 -11.41 -5.30
CA HIS A 50 6.18 -10.44 -6.25
C HIS A 50 5.43 -9.12 -6.11
N VAL A 51 6.09 -8.00 -6.41
CA VAL A 51 5.40 -6.74 -6.68
C VAL A 51 5.95 -6.17 -7.96
N SER A 52 5.07 -5.86 -8.89
CA SER A 52 5.39 -5.26 -10.17
C SER A 52 5.65 -3.76 -10.07
N ASP A 53 6.29 -3.20 -11.10
CA ASP A 53 6.48 -1.75 -11.22
C ASP A 53 5.14 -1.01 -11.31
N ASP A 54 4.13 -1.61 -11.96
CA ASP A 54 2.79 -1.02 -12.13
C ASP A 54 2.02 -0.99 -10.79
N GLU A 55 2.08 -2.07 -10.00
CA GLU A 55 1.52 -2.09 -8.64
C GLU A 55 2.21 -1.07 -7.73
N THR A 56 3.55 -0.96 -7.83
CA THR A 56 4.33 0.02 -7.06
C THR A 56 3.92 1.44 -7.43
N ALA A 57 3.84 1.76 -8.72
CA ALA A 57 3.40 3.07 -9.19
C ALA A 57 1.96 3.41 -8.76
N GLU A 58 1.07 2.41 -8.78
CA GLU A 58 -0.31 2.58 -8.32
C GLU A 58 -0.39 2.81 -6.80
N MET A 59 0.41 2.10 -6.00
CA MET A 59 0.53 2.35 -4.55
C MET A 59 1.02 3.77 -4.26
N GLU A 60 2.05 4.26 -4.96
CA GLU A 60 2.56 5.63 -4.80
C GLU A 60 1.51 6.68 -5.17
N ARG A 61 0.77 6.46 -6.27
CA ARG A 61 -0.33 7.32 -6.69
C ARG A 61 -1.44 7.36 -5.64
N ILE A 62 -1.88 6.20 -5.17
CA ILE A 62 -2.92 6.07 -4.15
C ILE A 62 -2.51 6.79 -2.87
N LEU A 63 -1.27 6.59 -2.38
CA LEU A 63 -0.83 7.21 -1.15
C LEU A 63 -0.80 8.74 -1.27
N ARG A 64 -0.28 9.30 -2.38
CA ARG A 64 -0.31 10.76 -2.59
C ARG A 64 -1.73 11.32 -2.55
N GLU A 65 -2.66 10.69 -3.27
CA GLU A 65 -4.04 11.16 -3.38
C GLU A 65 -4.81 11.02 -2.06
N TRP A 66 -4.62 9.89 -1.36
CA TRP A 66 -5.38 9.57 -0.17
C TRP A 66 -4.88 10.31 1.07
N SER A 67 -3.56 10.46 1.23
CA SER A 67 -2.95 11.03 2.43
C SER A 67 -2.44 12.46 2.27
N GLY A 68 -2.39 12.97 1.04
CA GLY A 68 -1.82 14.29 0.72
C GLY A 68 -0.30 14.36 0.85
N LEU A 69 0.38 13.21 0.94
CA LEU A 69 1.84 13.16 0.96
C LEU A 69 2.42 13.69 -0.36
N ASP A 70 3.62 14.29 -0.26
CA ASP A 70 4.40 14.59 -1.44
C ASP A 70 4.96 13.31 -2.08
N GLU A 71 5.44 13.44 -3.32
CA GLU A 71 5.94 12.31 -4.10
C GLU A 71 7.11 11.58 -3.44
N ALA A 72 8.07 12.32 -2.89
CA ALA A 72 9.25 11.71 -2.27
C ALA A 72 8.88 10.89 -1.02
N LEU A 73 7.91 11.39 -0.23
CA LEU A 73 7.47 10.70 0.98
C LEU A 73 6.56 9.52 0.65
N ALA A 74 5.72 9.60 -0.40
CA ALA A 74 4.94 8.47 -0.87
C ALA A 74 5.83 7.31 -1.34
N VAL A 75 6.84 7.59 -2.18
CA VAL A 75 7.85 6.60 -2.62
C VAL A 75 8.51 5.92 -1.42
N LEU A 76 8.97 6.72 -0.44
CA LEU A 76 9.63 6.18 0.75
C LEU A 76 8.70 5.26 1.56
N VAL A 77 7.44 5.64 1.72
CA VAL A 77 6.45 4.83 2.46
C VAL A 77 6.14 3.53 1.73
N VAL A 78 6.01 3.54 0.39
CA VAL A 78 5.83 2.33 -0.42
C VAL A 78 7.04 1.40 -0.29
N GLU A 79 8.25 1.93 -0.41
CA GLU A 79 9.49 1.15 -0.24
C GLU A 79 9.59 0.50 1.14
N ILE A 80 9.18 1.20 2.19
CA ILE A 80 9.11 0.63 3.54
C ILE A 80 8.07 -0.49 3.58
N ALA A 81 6.86 -0.24 3.07
CA ALA A 81 5.78 -1.23 3.06
C ALA A 81 6.17 -2.53 2.32
N HIS A 82 6.82 -2.42 1.15
CA HIS A 82 7.34 -3.55 0.38
C HIS A 82 8.32 -4.39 1.20
N ARG A 83 9.29 -3.72 1.85
CA ARG A 83 10.28 -4.42 2.68
C ARG A 83 9.64 -5.10 3.87
N GLN A 84 8.65 -4.48 4.50
CA GLN A 84 7.94 -5.09 5.62
C GLN A 84 7.12 -6.30 5.17
N ALA A 85 6.37 -6.17 4.07
CA ALA A 85 5.59 -7.28 3.50
C ALA A 85 6.47 -8.49 3.12
N ALA A 86 7.71 -8.24 2.68
CA ALA A 86 8.66 -9.31 2.35
C ALA A 86 9.35 -9.96 3.56
N LEU A 87 9.46 -9.25 4.69
CA LEU A 87 10.22 -9.70 5.86
C LEU A 87 9.35 -10.25 6.99
N GLU A 88 8.12 -9.75 7.11
CA GLU A 88 7.22 -10.06 8.20
C GLU A 88 6.25 -11.20 7.85
N GLY A 89 5.75 -11.87 8.89
CA GLY A 89 4.87 -13.02 8.75
C GLY A 89 3.42 -12.74 9.15
N ALA A 90 2.57 -13.75 9.02
CA ALA A 90 1.13 -13.68 9.27
C ALA A 90 0.70 -13.09 10.63
N THR A 91 1.56 -13.12 11.65
CA THR A 91 1.27 -12.49 12.95
C THR A 91 1.31 -10.97 12.89
N GLU A 92 2.35 -10.38 12.28
CA GLU A 92 2.49 -8.93 12.19
C GLU A 92 1.41 -8.36 11.26
N ASP A 93 1.16 -9.04 10.14
CA ASP A 93 0.07 -8.77 9.21
C ASP A 93 -1.29 -8.58 9.90
N PHE A 94 -1.63 -9.51 10.79
CA PHE A 94 -2.87 -9.46 11.54
C PHE A 94 -2.88 -8.30 12.54
N LEU A 95 -1.77 -8.06 13.25
CA LEU A 95 -1.65 -6.98 14.23
C LEU A 95 -1.77 -5.60 13.58
N VAL A 96 -1.08 -5.37 12.46
CA VAL A 96 -1.12 -4.10 11.73
C VAL A 96 -2.51 -3.86 11.13
N THR A 97 -3.11 -4.87 10.50
CA THR A 97 -4.46 -4.74 9.90
C THR A 97 -5.51 -4.45 10.97
N ARG A 98 -5.43 -5.15 12.12
CA ARG A 98 -6.31 -4.88 13.26
C ARG A 98 -6.07 -3.49 13.85
N ARG A 99 -4.82 -3.07 14.01
CA ARG A 99 -4.50 -1.74 14.51
C ARG A 99 -5.04 -0.64 13.60
N PHE A 100 -4.89 -0.82 12.28
CA PHE A 100 -5.48 0.10 11.29
C PHE A 100 -6.99 0.18 11.46
N ARG A 101 -7.70 -0.95 11.61
CA ARG A 101 -9.14 -0.96 11.86
C ARG A 101 -9.54 -0.18 13.13
N GLU A 102 -8.74 -0.25 14.18
CA GLU A 102 -9.02 0.43 15.46
C GLU A 102 -8.85 1.96 15.38
N ILE A 103 -7.97 2.46 14.51
CA ILE A 103 -7.68 3.90 14.36
C ILE A 103 -8.37 4.58 13.18
N SER A 104 -8.94 3.80 12.26
CA SER A 104 -9.55 4.31 11.03
C SER A 104 -11.07 4.43 11.15
N THR A 105 -11.65 5.28 10.31
CA THR A 105 -13.12 5.35 10.14
C THR A 105 -13.61 4.22 9.23
N PRO A 106 -14.93 3.88 9.25
CA PRO A 106 -15.51 2.96 8.28
C PRO A 106 -15.23 3.34 6.82
N GLU A 107 -15.29 4.63 6.49
CA GLU A 107 -15.06 5.15 5.15
C GLU A 107 -13.60 4.94 4.71
N GLN A 108 -12.64 5.15 5.63
CA GLN A 108 -11.23 4.90 5.35
C GLN A 108 -10.95 3.42 5.11
N ARG A 109 -11.61 2.51 5.84
CA ARG A 109 -11.51 1.06 5.60
C ARG A 109 -12.09 0.67 4.25
N GLU A 110 -13.21 1.27 3.85
CA GLU A 110 -13.83 1.02 2.55
C GLU A 110 -12.93 1.52 1.42
N GLN A 111 -12.33 2.71 1.58
CA GLN A 111 -11.34 3.24 0.64
C GLN A 111 -10.12 2.32 0.51
N LEU A 112 -9.60 1.80 1.63
CA LEU A 112 -8.50 0.83 1.60
C LEU A 112 -8.89 -0.44 0.82
N LEU A 113 -10.10 -0.96 1.03
CA LEU A 113 -10.60 -2.12 0.28
C LEU A 113 -10.64 -1.85 -1.24
N HIS A 114 -11.12 -0.68 -1.65
CA HIS A 114 -11.06 -0.26 -3.05
C HIS A 114 -9.61 -0.15 -3.57
N CYS A 115 -8.71 0.40 -2.78
CA CYS A 115 -7.31 0.57 -3.16
C CYS A 115 -6.58 -0.77 -3.32
N MET A 116 -6.87 -1.76 -2.47
CA MET A 116 -6.34 -3.13 -2.62
C MET A 116 -6.70 -3.74 -3.97
N PHE A 117 -7.95 -3.60 -4.42
CA PHE A 117 -8.35 -4.07 -5.75
C PHE A 117 -7.73 -3.26 -6.89
N ALA A 118 -7.49 -1.95 -6.70
CA ALA A 118 -6.83 -1.13 -7.69
C ALA A 118 -5.38 -1.56 -7.89
N VAL A 119 -4.64 -1.78 -6.80
CA VAL A 119 -3.26 -2.29 -6.83
C VAL A 119 -3.21 -3.67 -7.48
N ALA A 120 -4.02 -4.62 -7.04
CA ALA A 120 -4.05 -5.98 -7.58
C ALA A 120 -4.52 -6.10 -9.04
N THR A 121 -4.98 -4.99 -9.64
CA THR A 121 -5.33 -4.93 -11.08
C THR A 121 -4.44 -3.97 -11.86
N ALA A 122 -3.38 -3.44 -11.24
CA ALA A 122 -2.49 -2.49 -11.87
C ALA A 122 -1.60 -3.16 -12.93
N ASN A 123 -1.13 -4.39 -12.68
CA ASN A 123 -0.24 -5.11 -13.62
C ASN A 123 -1.00 -5.81 -14.78
N GLY A 124 -2.34 -5.89 -14.73
CA GLY A 124 -3.11 -6.49 -15.82
C GLY A 124 -4.58 -6.77 -15.51
N ASP A 125 -5.21 -7.54 -16.40
CA ASP A 125 -6.67 -7.74 -16.38
C ASP A 125 -7.15 -8.85 -15.43
N THR A 126 -6.27 -9.39 -14.57
CA THR A 126 -6.59 -10.50 -13.67
C THR A 126 -5.91 -10.32 -12.32
N ILE A 127 -6.64 -10.65 -11.26
CA ILE A 127 -6.11 -10.75 -9.89
C ILE A 127 -5.74 -12.21 -9.65
N SER A 128 -4.55 -12.47 -9.11
CA SER A 128 -4.10 -13.83 -8.76
C SER A 128 -4.99 -14.48 -7.69
N ALA A 129 -4.83 -15.79 -7.48
CA ALA A 129 -5.57 -16.50 -6.45
C ALA A 129 -5.10 -16.09 -5.04
N GLU A 130 -3.79 -15.87 -4.92
CA GLU A 130 -3.07 -15.45 -3.72
C GLU A 130 -3.52 -14.04 -3.28
N GLU A 131 -3.53 -13.07 -4.19
CA GLU A 131 -4.04 -11.72 -3.91
C GLU A 131 -5.53 -11.76 -3.53
N ASN A 132 -6.35 -12.55 -4.21
CA ASN A 132 -7.76 -12.71 -3.84
C ASN A 132 -7.94 -13.30 -2.44
N ALA A 133 -7.09 -14.24 -2.04
CA ALA A 133 -7.10 -14.83 -0.71
C ALA A 133 -6.67 -13.79 0.35
N THR A 134 -5.61 -13.02 0.08
CA THR A 134 -5.13 -11.94 0.94
C THR A 134 -6.16 -10.83 1.08
N ILE A 135 -6.76 -10.35 -0.01
CA ILE A 135 -7.84 -9.33 0.02
C ILE A 135 -9.02 -9.84 0.85
N ARG A 136 -9.39 -11.12 0.70
CA ARG A 136 -10.48 -11.70 1.49
C ARG A 136 -10.14 -11.75 2.98
N GLN A 137 -8.93 -12.15 3.32
CA GLN A 137 -8.46 -12.21 4.70
C GLN A 137 -8.41 -10.81 5.32
N VAL A 138 -7.78 -9.85 4.64
CA VAL A 138 -7.71 -8.45 5.09
C VAL A 138 -9.12 -7.86 5.25
N ALA A 139 -10.04 -8.14 4.32
CA ALA A 139 -11.41 -7.64 4.42
C ALA A 139 -12.12 -8.14 5.70
N ASP A 140 -11.94 -9.41 6.06
CA ASP A 140 -12.47 -9.97 7.32
C ASP A 140 -11.83 -9.30 8.56
N GLU A 141 -10.51 -9.12 8.54
CA GLU A 141 -9.76 -8.45 9.60
C GLU A 141 -10.22 -6.98 9.78
N LEU A 142 -10.48 -6.28 8.68
CA LEU A 142 -11.06 -4.93 8.66
C LEU A 142 -12.54 -4.89 9.07
N GLY A 143 -13.21 -6.05 9.13
CA GLY A 143 -14.58 -6.21 9.62
C GLY A 143 -15.66 -6.14 8.55
N PHE A 144 -15.32 -6.36 7.28
CA PHE A 144 -16.28 -6.48 6.20
C PHE A 144 -16.93 -7.85 6.19
N THR A 145 -18.21 -7.87 5.83
CA THR A 145 -18.91 -9.10 5.48
C THR A 145 -18.52 -9.58 4.07
N LEU A 146 -18.72 -10.86 3.80
CA LEU A 146 -18.54 -11.41 2.46
C LEU A 146 -19.44 -10.72 1.41
N ALA A 147 -20.62 -10.25 1.82
CA ALA A 147 -21.54 -9.53 0.93
C ALA A 147 -20.95 -8.19 0.48
N GLU A 148 -20.43 -7.39 1.42
CA GLU A 148 -19.78 -6.10 1.14
C GLU A 148 -18.54 -6.30 0.26
N LEU A 149 -17.68 -7.28 0.58
CA LEU A 149 -16.53 -7.62 -0.24
C LEU A 149 -16.93 -7.96 -1.69
N ASN A 150 -18.01 -8.73 -1.87
CA ASN A 150 -18.47 -9.14 -3.20
C ASN A 150 -19.04 -7.98 -4.03
N VAL A 151 -19.58 -6.93 -3.39
CA VAL A 151 -20.01 -5.71 -4.08
C VAL A 151 -18.81 -5.01 -4.71
N VAL A 152 -17.75 -4.81 -3.93
CA VAL A 152 -16.51 -4.17 -4.41
C VAL A 152 -15.88 -5.03 -5.51
N ARG A 153 -15.69 -6.34 -5.26
CA ARG A 153 -15.09 -7.27 -6.23
C ARG A 153 -15.80 -7.24 -7.58
N ARG A 154 -17.14 -7.23 -7.59
CA ARG A 154 -17.92 -7.21 -8.84
C ARG A 154 -17.64 -5.97 -9.67
N ARG A 155 -17.51 -4.80 -9.04
CA ARG A 155 -17.21 -3.55 -9.73
C ARG A 155 -15.89 -3.60 -10.49
N TYR A 156 -14.87 -4.27 -9.94
CA TYR A 156 -13.59 -4.45 -10.62
C TYR A 156 -13.68 -5.52 -11.70
N ALA A 157 -14.36 -6.64 -11.45
CA ALA A 157 -14.60 -7.67 -12.47
C ALA A 157 -15.31 -7.10 -13.72
N ASP A 158 -16.31 -6.23 -13.53
CA ASP A 158 -17.01 -5.54 -14.63
C ASP A 158 -16.08 -4.60 -15.41
N ARG A 159 -15.19 -3.88 -14.71
CA ARG A 159 -14.18 -3.00 -15.33
C ARG A 159 -13.17 -3.80 -16.17
N LEU A 160 -12.61 -4.87 -15.62
CA LEU A 160 -11.66 -5.73 -16.34
C LEU A 160 -12.31 -6.38 -17.58
N SER A 161 -13.54 -6.86 -17.43
CA SER A 161 -14.32 -7.42 -18.54
C SER A 161 -14.61 -6.40 -19.65
N ALA A 162 -14.65 -5.10 -19.33
CA ALA A 162 -14.85 -4.05 -20.32
C ALA A 162 -13.55 -3.74 -21.09
N LEU A 163 -12.40 -3.79 -20.43
CA LEU A 163 -11.09 -3.59 -21.05
C LEU A 163 -10.78 -4.71 -22.06
N GLN A 164 -11.00 -5.97 -21.67
CA GLN A 164 -10.80 -7.14 -22.55
C GLN A 164 -11.69 -7.16 -23.81
N ARG A 165 -12.83 -6.45 -23.80
CA ARG A 165 -13.74 -6.34 -24.95
C ARG A 165 -13.41 -5.15 -25.87
N GLY A 166 -12.55 -4.25 -25.45
CA GLY A 166 -12.22 -3.01 -26.15
C GLY A 166 -10.80 -2.94 -26.74
N GLY A 167 -9.94 -3.92 -26.42
CA GLY A 167 -8.61 -4.11 -27.04
C GLY A 167 -8.64 -5.15 -28.16
#